data_AF-A0A1D9HB15-F1
#
_entry.id   AF-A0A1D9HB15-F1
#
_cell.length_a   1.000
_cell.length_b   1.000
_cell.length_c   1.000
_cell.angle_alpha   90.00
_cell.angle_beta   90.00
_cell.angle_gamma   90.00
#
_symmetry.space_group_name_H-M   'P 1'
#
loop_
_entity.id
_entity.type
_entity.pdbx_description
1 polymer ?
#
loop_
_entity_poly.entity_id
_entity_poly.type
_entity_poly.pdbx_seq_one_letter_code
_entity_poly.pdbx_strand_id
1 'polypeptide(L)'
;MNAVRDAKTAFVIGDLGGVPVRIPHHFANYVEYDGDPGFGEKRKGPPPPRTYQSRLSSFGFMVRFPDMAGRSSPELWKDYENYSDPYWKGYYDSISPWIDVGLSSGERYPGDGFLEYAVDAKLRFDAERDGYPALAVKNYAEVPGLEHGLTVYAPPGTDPKTGKPYRQDDYAEDLFVHRGKDEKVDTYITCTNRNLPNLKFTVCDQYIDLAPEMHTEIQIQYSRYWLPHWREIQRSVSDLVLGFKVDPLSTAPVSAASQLVAP
;
A
#
# COMPACT_ATOMS: atom_id res chain seq x y z
N MET A 1 21.93 -11.54 0.42
CA MET A 1 22.25 -12.23 1.69
C MET A 1 20.98 -12.88 2.18
N ASN A 2 20.83 -14.18 1.95
CA ASN A 2 19.63 -14.93 2.31
C ASN A 2 19.65 -15.19 3.81
N ALA A 3 18.96 -14.34 4.57
CA ALA A 3 18.69 -14.61 5.97
C ALA A 3 17.75 -15.81 6.06
N VAL A 4 18.20 -16.81 6.81
CA VAL A 4 17.46 -17.99 7.22
C VAL A 4 16.10 -17.55 7.76
N ARG A 5 15.01 -17.96 7.09
CA ARG A 5 13.64 -17.79 7.57
C ARG A 5 13.46 -18.63 8.82
N ASP A 6 13.43 -17.97 9.97
CA ASP A 6 13.10 -18.64 11.22
C ASP A 6 11.61 -19.02 11.20
N ALA A 7 11.33 -20.32 11.03
CA ALA A 7 9.99 -20.89 10.89
C ALA A 7 9.20 -20.96 12.21
N LYS A 8 9.44 -20.03 13.14
CA LYS A 8 8.93 -20.17 14.52
C LYS A 8 7.51 -19.66 14.76
N THR A 9 6.90 -18.94 13.82
CA THR A 9 5.43 -18.83 13.72
C THR A 9 5.04 -18.77 12.24
N ALA A 10 4.14 -19.65 11.78
CA ALA A 10 3.61 -19.58 10.42
C ALA A 10 2.79 -18.28 10.15
N PHE A 11 2.50 -17.53 11.21
CA PHE A 11 1.63 -16.36 11.19
C PHE A 11 2.20 -15.23 12.05
N VAL A 12 1.82 -14.02 11.69
CA VAL A 12 1.90 -12.79 12.48
C VAL A 12 0.52 -12.55 13.09
N ILE A 13 0.45 -12.15 14.36
CA ILE A 13 -0.82 -11.88 15.06
C ILE A 13 -0.79 -10.49 15.67
N GLY A 14 -1.95 -9.84 15.75
CA GLY A 14 -2.04 -8.51 16.34
C GLY A 14 -3.45 -7.94 16.24
N ASP A 15 -3.55 -6.66 16.62
CA ASP A 15 -4.69 -5.79 16.36
C ASP A 15 -4.35 -4.92 15.16
N LEU A 16 -5.11 -5.06 14.07
CA LEU A 16 -5.01 -4.24 12.86
C LEU A 16 -6.21 -3.30 12.84
N GLY A 17 -6.01 -2.04 13.20
CA GLY A 17 -7.07 -1.02 13.16
C GLY A 17 -8.29 -1.34 14.03
N GLY A 18 -8.10 -1.98 15.20
CA GLY A 18 -9.19 -2.42 16.08
C GLY A 18 -9.72 -3.84 15.80
N VAL A 19 -9.12 -4.57 14.85
CA VAL A 19 -9.53 -5.91 14.46
C VAL A 19 -8.44 -6.93 14.79
N PRO A 20 -8.74 -8.01 15.55
CA PRO A 20 -7.77 -9.07 15.77
C PRO A 20 -7.50 -9.84 14.48
N VAL A 21 -6.23 -10.00 14.12
CA VAL A 21 -5.80 -10.63 12.87
C VAL A 21 -4.78 -11.75 13.06
N ARG A 22 -4.79 -12.70 12.12
CA ARG A 22 -3.78 -13.75 11.97
C ARG A 22 -3.33 -13.81 10.51
N ILE A 23 -2.16 -13.26 10.26
CA ILE A 23 -1.64 -12.99 8.92
C ILE A 23 -0.60 -14.05 8.55
N PRO A 24 -0.74 -14.79 7.44
CA PRO A 24 0.31 -15.68 6.95
C PRO A 24 1.62 -14.90 6.74
N HIS A 25 2.75 -15.47 7.13
CA HIS A 25 4.04 -14.74 7.10
C HIS A 25 4.41 -14.19 5.70
N HIS A 26 3.99 -14.84 4.61
CA HIS A 26 4.27 -14.35 3.25
C HIS A 26 3.49 -13.06 2.90
N PHE A 27 2.49 -12.69 3.69
CA PHE A 27 1.74 -11.43 3.64
C PHE A 27 2.13 -10.44 4.75
N ALA A 28 3.21 -10.67 5.50
CA ALA A 28 3.60 -9.82 6.62
C ALA A 28 5.11 -9.55 6.60
N ASN A 29 5.56 -8.67 5.69
CA ASN A 29 6.94 -8.21 5.62
C ASN A 29 7.09 -6.86 6.35
N TYR A 30 8.27 -6.61 6.92
CA TYR A 30 8.58 -5.35 7.62
C TYR A 30 7.56 -4.98 8.70
N VAL A 31 7.13 -5.97 9.49
CA VAL A 31 6.10 -5.79 10.52
C VAL A 31 6.61 -4.91 11.65
N GLU A 32 5.86 -3.85 11.93
CA GLU A 32 6.04 -2.94 13.05
C GLU A 32 4.79 -2.99 13.94
N TYR A 33 5.00 -2.86 15.25
CA TYR A 33 3.94 -2.74 16.25
C TYR A 33 4.08 -1.40 16.96
N ASP A 34 2.98 -0.86 17.47
CA ASP A 34 3.02 0.33 18.32
C ASP A 34 3.92 0.10 19.54
N GLY A 35 4.68 1.14 19.92
CA GLY A 35 5.63 1.09 21.03
C GLY A 35 6.92 0.28 20.76
N ASP A 36 7.07 -0.31 19.57
CA ASP A 36 8.36 -0.82 19.14
C ASP A 36 9.30 0.32 18.70
N PRO A 37 10.62 0.13 18.81
CA PRO A 37 11.58 1.08 18.24
C PRO A 37 11.41 1.19 16.74
N GLY A 38 11.51 2.41 16.23
CA GLY A 38 11.46 2.67 14.79
C GLY A 38 12.71 2.18 14.05
N PHE A 39 12.72 2.36 12.73
CA PHE A 39 13.85 2.00 11.89
C PHE A 39 15.14 2.71 12.35
N GLY A 40 16.17 1.92 12.67
CA GLY A 40 17.46 2.42 13.16
C GLY A 40 17.55 2.66 14.67
N GLU A 41 16.44 2.54 15.39
CA GLU A 41 16.43 2.68 16.85
C GLU A 41 16.76 1.35 17.55
N LYS A 42 17.49 1.44 18.67
CA LYS A 42 17.82 0.25 19.48
C LYS A 42 16.68 -0.05 20.47
N ARG A 43 16.22 -1.30 20.47
CA ARG A 43 15.28 -1.77 21.49
C ARG A 43 15.91 -1.75 22.88
N LYS A 44 15.19 -1.16 23.83
CA LYS A 44 15.48 -1.29 25.26
C LYS A 44 14.71 -2.48 25.80
N GLY A 45 15.42 -3.52 26.21
CA GLY A 45 14.82 -4.76 26.73
C GLY A 45 14.40 -5.77 25.65
N PRO A 46 13.91 -6.96 26.06
CA PRO A 46 13.45 -7.98 25.13
C PRO A 46 12.16 -7.54 24.41
N PRO A 47 11.89 -8.07 23.20
CA PRO A 47 10.58 -7.88 22.57
C PRO A 47 9.46 -8.45 23.45
N PRO A 48 8.35 -7.72 23.64
CA PRO A 48 7.21 -8.25 24.39
C PRO A 48 6.57 -9.42 23.64
N PRO A 49 5.94 -10.38 24.35
CA PRO A 49 5.11 -11.39 23.70
C PRO A 49 3.99 -10.73 22.89
N ARG A 50 3.82 -11.16 21.63
CA ARG A 50 2.74 -10.67 20.77
C ARG A 50 1.44 -11.40 21.07
N THR A 51 0.35 -10.65 21.10
CA THR A 51 -1.01 -11.12 21.31
C THR A 51 -1.94 -10.43 20.32
N TYR A 52 -3.21 -10.83 20.26
CA TYR A 52 -4.22 -10.13 19.46
C TYR A 52 -4.54 -8.71 19.94
N GLN A 53 -3.99 -8.27 21.07
CA GLN A 53 -4.05 -6.87 21.54
C GLN A 53 -2.80 -6.07 21.15
N SER A 54 -1.78 -6.71 20.56
CA SER A 54 -0.59 -6.02 20.08
C SER A 54 -0.93 -5.25 18.80
N ARG A 55 -1.08 -3.93 18.93
CA ARG A 55 -1.41 -3.05 17.80
C ARG A 55 -0.31 -3.07 16.75
N LEU A 56 -0.66 -3.51 15.55
CA LEU A 56 0.17 -3.41 14.37
C LEU A 56 0.18 -1.95 13.93
N SER A 57 1.37 -1.42 13.62
CA SER A 57 1.51 -0.04 13.13
C SER A 57 1.73 -0.01 11.62
N SER A 58 2.52 -0.94 11.08
CA SER A 58 2.65 -1.11 9.63
C SER A 58 3.22 -2.47 9.24
N PHE A 59 2.90 -2.90 8.02
CA PHE A 59 3.56 -4.00 7.34
C PHE A 59 3.28 -3.90 5.84
N GLY A 60 3.98 -4.69 5.03
CA GLY A 60 3.70 -4.77 3.60
C GLY A 60 3.91 -6.15 3.00
N PHE A 61 3.40 -6.33 1.78
CA PHE A 61 3.52 -7.58 1.06
C PHE A 61 3.34 -7.45 -0.45
N MET A 62 3.81 -8.48 -1.16
CA MET A 62 3.64 -8.60 -2.60
C MET A 62 2.52 -9.60 -2.90
N VAL A 63 1.60 -9.24 -3.78
CA VAL A 63 0.56 -10.12 -4.35
C VAL A 63 0.62 -10.08 -5.87
N ARG A 64 0.27 -11.20 -6.51
CA ARG A 64 0.13 -11.27 -7.96
C ARG A 64 -1.32 -11.01 -8.36
N PHE A 65 -1.54 -10.11 -9.30
CA PHE A 65 -2.84 -9.89 -9.92
C PHE A 65 -3.05 -10.82 -11.12
N PRO A 66 -4.24 -11.45 -11.31
CA PRO A 66 -5.48 -11.27 -10.54
C PRO A 66 -5.73 -12.27 -9.41
N ASP A 67 -4.87 -13.28 -9.22
CA ASP A 67 -5.14 -14.40 -8.29
C ASP A 67 -4.85 -14.10 -6.81
N MET A 68 -4.29 -12.93 -6.51
CA MET A 68 -3.83 -12.49 -5.19
C MET A 68 -2.83 -13.47 -4.54
N ALA A 69 -2.11 -14.25 -5.36
CA ALA A 69 -1.11 -15.16 -4.84
C ALA A 69 0.02 -14.38 -4.18
N GLY A 70 0.26 -14.63 -2.89
CA GLY A 70 1.45 -14.16 -2.20
C GLY A 70 2.66 -15.02 -2.48
N ARG A 71 3.84 -14.61 -2.04
CA ARG A 71 5.09 -15.35 -2.25
C ARG A 71 5.22 -16.56 -1.30
N SER A 72 4.30 -17.50 -1.42
CA SER A 72 4.14 -18.65 -0.50
C SER A 72 4.98 -19.87 -0.86
N SER A 73 5.46 -19.98 -2.11
CA SER A 73 6.27 -21.10 -2.59
C SER A 73 7.52 -20.65 -3.35
N PRO A 74 8.57 -21.50 -3.49
CA PRO A 74 9.75 -21.19 -4.29
C PRO A 74 9.43 -20.79 -5.73
N GLU A 75 8.40 -21.39 -6.33
CA GLU A 75 7.95 -21.08 -7.69
C GLU A 75 7.40 -19.66 -7.79
N LEU A 76 6.58 -19.23 -6.82
CA LEU A 76 6.05 -17.87 -6.76
C LEU A 76 7.13 -16.84 -6.43
N TRP A 77 8.15 -17.21 -5.66
CA TRP A 77 9.34 -16.38 -5.46
C TRP A 77 10.11 -16.17 -6.77
N LYS A 78 10.36 -17.24 -7.51
CA LYS A 78 11.05 -17.17 -8.80
C LYS A 78 10.25 -16.38 -9.84
N ASP A 79 8.92 -16.53 -9.84
CA ASP A 79 8.01 -15.74 -10.68
C ASP A 79 8.16 -14.24 -10.40
N TYR A 80 8.10 -13.83 -9.12
CA TYR A 80 8.36 -12.44 -8.71
C TYR A 80 9.75 -11.95 -9.12
N GLU A 81 10.78 -12.78 -8.96
CA GLU A 81 12.17 -12.42 -9.29
C GLU A 81 12.33 -12.01 -10.76
N ASN A 82 11.61 -12.67 -11.68
CA ASN A 82 11.60 -12.31 -13.10
C ASN A 82 11.14 -10.87 -13.35
N TYR A 83 10.38 -10.25 -12.45
CA TYR A 83 9.93 -8.87 -12.59
C TYR A 83 10.72 -7.90 -11.70
N SER A 84 11.35 -8.40 -10.65
CA SER A 84 12.11 -7.58 -9.70
C SER A 84 13.56 -7.33 -10.13
N ASP A 85 14.18 -8.25 -10.88
CA ASP A 85 15.60 -8.17 -11.28
C ASP A 85 15.81 -7.29 -12.53
N PRO A 86 16.49 -6.13 -12.40
CA PRO A 86 16.76 -5.23 -13.52
C PRO A 86 17.70 -5.79 -14.60
N TYR A 87 18.32 -6.94 -14.36
CA TYR A 87 19.28 -7.58 -15.28
C TYR A 87 18.69 -8.77 -16.05
N TRP A 88 17.41 -9.11 -15.87
CA TRP A 88 16.78 -10.20 -16.61
C TRP A 88 16.45 -9.80 -18.06
N LYS A 89 16.59 -10.76 -18.99
CA LYS A 89 16.57 -10.53 -20.45
C LYS A 89 15.21 -10.06 -21.01
N GLY A 90 14.11 -10.23 -20.27
CA GLY A 90 12.78 -9.71 -20.61
C GLY A 90 12.29 -8.59 -19.69
N TYR A 91 13.18 -7.99 -18.90
CA TYR A 91 12.85 -6.98 -17.89
C TYR A 91 12.23 -5.72 -18.50
N TYR A 92 12.69 -5.37 -19.70
CA TYR A 92 12.30 -4.15 -20.41
C TYR A 92 10.96 -4.31 -21.14
N ASP A 93 10.55 -5.56 -21.43
CA ASP A 93 9.40 -5.86 -22.29
C ASP A 93 8.19 -6.43 -21.52
N SER A 94 8.28 -6.57 -20.20
CA SER A 94 7.24 -7.23 -19.40
C SER A 94 6.59 -6.29 -18.37
N ILE A 95 5.26 -6.29 -18.36
CA ILE A 95 4.46 -5.66 -17.31
C ILE A 95 4.42 -6.61 -16.12
N SER A 96 4.88 -6.14 -14.96
CA SER A 96 4.80 -6.91 -13.71
C SER A 96 3.34 -7.11 -13.30
N PRO A 97 2.88 -8.35 -13.07
CA PRO A 97 1.60 -8.61 -12.42
C PRO A 97 1.68 -8.48 -10.90
N TRP A 98 2.89 -8.33 -10.34
CA TRP A 98 3.12 -8.21 -8.91
C TRP A 98 2.85 -6.77 -8.45
N ILE A 99 2.02 -6.66 -7.43
CA ILE A 99 1.55 -5.46 -6.75
C ILE A 99 2.17 -5.42 -5.36
N ASP A 100 2.71 -4.26 -4.98
CA ASP A 100 3.17 -4.00 -3.62
C ASP A 100 2.02 -3.40 -2.81
N VAL A 101 1.79 -3.93 -1.62
CA VAL A 101 0.72 -3.49 -0.72
C VAL A 101 1.36 -3.11 0.61
N GLY A 102 1.23 -1.84 0.98
CA GLY A 102 1.60 -1.31 2.29
C GLY A 102 0.36 -1.03 3.13
N LEU A 103 0.43 -1.32 4.42
CA LEU A 103 -0.62 -1.03 5.39
C LEU A 103 -0.08 -0.15 6.50
N SER A 104 -0.87 0.86 6.87
CA SER A 104 -0.61 1.76 8.00
C SER A 104 -1.81 1.76 8.95
N SER A 105 -1.58 1.40 10.20
CA SER A 105 -2.60 1.28 11.25
C SER A 105 -2.05 1.81 12.58
N GLY A 106 -2.85 1.78 13.65
CA GLY A 106 -2.39 2.16 14.99
C GLY A 106 -1.82 3.58 15.02
N GLU A 107 -0.59 3.76 15.51
CA GLU A 107 0.09 5.06 15.57
C GLU A 107 0.45 5.65 14.19
N ARG A 108 0.42 4.85 13.12
CA ARG A 108 0.68 5.31 11.74
C ARG A 108 -0.58 5.57 10.92
N TYR A 109 -1.75 5.23 11.45
CA TYR A 109 -3.01 5.52 10.75
C TYR A 109 -3.23 7.04 10.67
N PRO A 110 -3.43 7.63 9.47
CA PRO A 110 -3.58 9.08 9.35
C PRO A 110 -4.90 9.63 9.93
N GLY A 111 -5.85 8.76 10.26
CA GLY A 111 -7.17 9.10 10.80
C GLY A 111 -8.29 9.04 9.76
N ASP A 112 -9.54 8.97 10.24
CA ASP A 112 -10.69 8.83 9.34
C ASP A 112 -10.86 10.07 8.44
N GLY A 113 -11.20 9.83 7.17
CA GLY A 113 -11.36 10.89 6.18
C GLY A 113 -10.04 11.43 5.64
N PHE A 114 -8.92 10.72 5.86
CA PHE A 114 -7.61 11.21 5.45
C PHE A 114 -7.46 11.47 3.95
N LEU A 115 -8.15 10.64 3.15
CA LEU A 115 -8.14 10.74 1.69
C LEU A 115 -8.63 12.11 1.20
N GLU A 116 -9.66 12.67 1.84
CA GLU A 116 -10.21 13.98 1.47
C GLU A 116 -9.15 15.06 1.70
N TYR A 117 -8.54 15.12 2.90
CA TYR A 117 -7.52 16.13 3.19
C TYR A 117 -6.31 15.96 2.26
N ALA A 118 -5.94 14.73 1.92
CA ALA A 118 -4.77 14.43 1.11
C ALA A 118 -4.96 14.94 -0.33
N VAL A 119 -6.12 14.68 -0.93
CA VAL A 119 -6.49 15.21 -2.24
C VAL A 119 -6.56 16.74 -2.19
N ASP A 120 -7.25 17.28 -1.20
CA ASP A 120 -7.40 18.72 -0.99
C ASP A 120 -6.05 19.45 -0.88
N ALA A 121 -5.10 18.88 -0.11
CA ALA A 121 -3.77 19.45 0.04
C ALA A 121 -3.00 19.47 -1.29
N LYS A 122 -3.12 18.40 -2.09
CA LYS A 122 -2.52 18.32 -3.43
C LYS A 122 -3.12 19.35 -4.39
N LEU A 123 -4.45 19.51 -4.37
CA LEU A 123 -5.15 20.44 -5.27
C LEU A 123 -4.99 21.91 -4.85
N ARG A 124 -4.81 22.19 -3.55
CA ARG A 124 -4.55 23.55 -3.08
C ARG A 124 -3.12 24.02 -3.31
N PHE A 125 -2.15 23.11 -3.45
CA PHE A 125 -0.77 23.46 -3.71
C PHE A 125 -0.63 24.32 -4.96
N ASP A 126 0.11 25.43 -4.85
CA ASP A 126 0.42 26.29 -5.97
C ASP A 126 1.87 26.75 -5.88
N ALA A 127 2.70 26.21 -6.78
CA ALA A 127 4.12 26.44 -6.84
C ALA A 127 4.53 27.92 -6.91
N GLU A 128 3.78 28.78 -7.61
CA GLU A 128 4.13 30.20 -7.71
C GLU A 128 3.71 30.95 -6.45
N ARG A 129 2.45 30.79 -6.03
CA ARG A 129 1.90 31.43 -4.83
C ARG A 129 2.68 31.05 -3.57
N ASP A 130 3.09 29.79 -3.47
CA ASP A 130 3.77 29.24 -2.30
C ASP A 130 5.30 29.48 -2.34
N GLY A 131 5.83 30.11 -3.41
CA GLY A 131 7.23 30.52 -3.51
C GLY A 131 8.20 29.41 -3.96
N TYR A 132 7.70 28.36 -4.59
CA TYR A 132 8.45 27.21 -5.09
C TYR A 132 8.26 26.97 -6.59
N PRO A 133 8.57 27.94 -7.49
CA PRO A 133 8.27 27.83 -8.92
C PRO A 133 8.96 26.63 -9.61
N ALA A 134 10.05 26.11 -9.03
CA ALA A 134 10.70 24.88 -9.50
C ALA A 134 9.83 23.62 -9.34
N LEU A 135 8.74 23.69 -8.56
CA LEU A 135 7.79 22.61 -8.31
C LEU A 135 6.49 22.77 -9.14
N ALA A 136 6.49 23.56 -10.22
CA ALA A 136 5.31 23.73 -11.08
C ALA A 136 4.74 22.40 -11.62
N VAL A 137 5.57 21.36 -11.78
CA VAL A 137 5.16 19.99 -12.13
C VAL A 137 4.28 19.30 -11.07
N LYS A 138 4.14 19.88 -9.88
CA LYS A 138 3.29 19.40 -8.79
C LYS A 138 1.98 20.20 -8.64
N ASN A 139 1.79 21.25 -9.45
CA ASN A 139 0.47 21.89 -9.56
C ASN A 139 -0.51 20.94 -10.25
N TYR A 140 -1.79 21.06 -9.95
CA TYR A 140 -2.83 20.22 -10.53
C TYR A 140 -3.98 21.07 -11.05
N ALA A 141 -4.42 20.79 -12.27
CA ALA A 141 -5.67 21.31 -12.83
C ALA A 141 -6.50 20.15 -13.36
N GLU A 142 -7.82 20.26 -13.23
CA GLU A 142 -8.75 19.24 -13.71
C GLU A 142 -8.66 19.10 -15.24
N VAL A 143 -8.61 17.86 -15.70
CA VAL A 143 -8.66 17.50 -17.11
C VAL A 143 -10.11 17.18 -17.47
N PRO A 144 -10.69 17.76 -18.53
CA PRO A 144 -12.08 17.50 -18.90
C PRO A 144 -12.36 16.02 -19.16
N GLY A 145 -13.39 15.49 -18.50
CA GLY A 145 -13.87 14.11 -18.66
C GLY A 145 -13.41 13.17 -17.55
N LEU A 146 -13.74 11.90 -17.71
CA LEU A 146 -13.34 10.83 -16.78
C LEU A 146 -12.41 9.86 -17.48
N GLU A 147 -11.39 9.37 -16.77
CA GLU A 147 -10.51 8.29 -17.21
C GLU A 147 -10.75 7.08 -16.31
N HIS A 148 -11.17 5.95 -16.88
CA HIS A 148 -11.49 4.72 -16.12
C HIS A 148 -12.49 4.93 -14.96
N GLY A 149 -13.39 5.93 -15.10
CA GLY A 149 -14.35 6.31 -14.06
C GLY A 149 -13.75 7.10 -12.90
N LEU A 150 -12.62 7.78 -13.12
CA LEU A 150 -11.93 8.66 -12.18
C LEU A 150 -11.89 10.10 -12.74
N THR A 151 -12.02 11.09 -11.87
CA THR A 151 -11.69 12.49 -12.20
C THR A 151 -10.18 12.62 -12.26
N VAL A 152 -9.67 13.27 -13.30
CA VAL A 152 -8.22 13.38 -13.53
C VAL A 152 -7.76 14.81 -13.33
N TYR A 153 -6.66 14.96 -12.61
CA TYR A 153 -5.93 16.21 -12.49
C TYR A 153 -4.51 16.00 -13.00
N ALA A 154 -3.99 16.96 -13.75
CA ALA A 154 -2.63 16.90 -14.30
C ALA A 154 -1.93 18.26 -14.19
N PRO A 155 -0.59 18.28 -14.26
CA PRO A 155 0.18 19.53 -14.26
C PRO A 155 -0.19 20.42 -15.45
N PRO A 156 -0.75 21.63 -15.20
CA PRO A 156 -1.15 22.54 -16.27
C PRO A 156 0.05 23.27 -16.86
N GLY A 157 -0.08 23.73 -18.09
CA GLY A 157 0.89 24.64 -18.72
C GLY A 157 2.16 23.96 -19.25
N THR A 158 3.17 24.79 -19.50
CA THR A 158 4.38 24.44 -20.24
C THR A 158 5.61 24.99 -19.53
N ASP A 159 6.67 24.20 -19.45
CA ASP A 159 7.96 24.65 -18.94
C ASP A 159 8.55 25.72 -19.88
N PRO A 160 8.79 26.96 -19.41
CA PRO A 160 9.32 28.03 -20.25
C PRO A 160 10.76 27.77 -20.73
N LYS A 161 11.52 26.89 -20.08
CA LYS A 161 12.90 26.56 -20.47
C LYS A 161 12.96 25.57 -21.62
N THR A 162 12.12 24.54 -21.57
CA THR A 162 12.14 23.44 -22.55
C THR A 162 11.04 23.57 -23.61
N GLY A 163 10.01 24.38 -23.37
CA GLY A 163 8.84 24.52 -24.22
C GLY A 163 7.91 23.29 -24.20
N LYS A 164 8.15 22.33 -23.31
CA LYS A 164 7.35 21.10 -23.19
C LYS A 164 6.25 21.25 -22.13
N PRO A 165 5.08 20.61 -22.31
CA PRO A 165 4.05 20.59 -21.26
C PRO A 165 4.61 20.03 -19.95
N TYR A 166 4.27 20.64 -18.81
CA TYR A 166 4.74 20.16 -17.51
C TYR A 166 4.32 18.71 -17.24
N ARG A 167 3.15 18.29 -17.74
CA ARG A 167 2.67 16.90 -17.67
C ARG A 167 3.63 15.88 -18.29
N GLN A 168 4.49 16.29 -19.23
CA GLN A 168 5.48 15.44 -19.90
C GLN A 168 6.86 15.42 -19.20
N ASP A 169 7.00 16.13 -18.07
CA ASP A 169 8.21 16.09 -17.27
C ASP A 169 8.40 14.72 -16.59
N ASP A 170 9.65 14.31 -16.37
CA ASP A 170 10.00 13.02 -15.76
C ASP A 170 9.50 12.89 -14.30
N TYR A 171 9.25 14.02 -13.62
CA TYR A 171 8.74 14.08 -12.24
C TYR A 171 7.25 14.42 -12.14
N ALA A 172 6.59 14.61 -13.29
CA ALA A 172 5.16 14.83 -13.35
C ALA A 172 4.39 13.56 -12.98
N GLU A 173 3.28 13.77 -12.29
CA GLU A 173 2.33 12.74 -11.93
C GLU A 173 0.94 13.21 -12.37
N ASP A 174 0.09 12.27 -12.77
CA ASP A 174 -1.34 12.49 -12.87
C ASP A 174 -1.98 12.06 -11.54
N LEU A 175 -2.94 12.84 -11.04
CA LEU A 175 -3.75 12.53 -9.87
C LEU A 175 -5.15 12.10 -10.35
N PHE A 176 -5.53 10.88 -10.01
CA PHE A 176 -6.85 10.34 -10.27
C PHE A 176 -7.63 10.27 -8.97
N VAL A 177 -8.91 10.65 -8.99
CA VAL A 177 -9.74 10.70 -7.79
C VAL A 177 -11.08 10.04 -8.07
N HIS A 178 -11.49 9.14 -7.19
CA HIS A 178 -12.85 8.62 -7.11
C HIS A 178 -13.55 9.25 -5.91
N ARG A 179 -14.85 9.50 -6.06
CA ARG A 179 -15.73 9.88 -4.95
C ARG A 179 -16.83 8.84 -4.81
N GLY A 180 -17.07 8.44 -3.56
CA GLY A 180 -18.14 7.53 -3.20
C GLY A 180 -19.51 8.16 -3.37
N LYS A 181 -20.57 7.41 -3.00
CA LYS A 181 -21.96 7.88 -3.11
C LYS A 181 -22.29 9.07 -2.20
N ASP A 182 -21.49 9.28 -1.17
CA ASP A 182 -21.60 10.42 -0.25
C ASP A 182 -20.75 11.61 -0.69
N GLU A 183 -20.24 11.59 -1.93
CA GLU A 183 -19.38 12.61 -2.55
C GLU A 183 -18.02 12.81 -1.85
N LYS A 184 -17.64 11.90 -0.94
CA LYS A 184 -16.32 11.91 -0.30
C LYS A 184 -15.32 11.09 -1.10
N VAL A 185 -14.05 11.46 -1.02
CA VAL A 185 -12.96 10.66 -1.59
C VAL A 185 -12.87 9.34 -0.83
N ASP A 186 -13.11 8.24 -1.55
CA ASP A 186 -12.90 6.86 -1.08
C ASP A 186 -11.65 6.23 -1.73
N THR A 187 -11.09 6.88 -2.75
CA THR A 187 -9.87 6.44 -3.44
C THR A 187 -9.20 7.61 -4.14
N TYR A 188 -7.89 7.74 -4.00
CA TYR A 188 -7.08 8.54 -4.92
C TYR A 188 -5.88 7.74 -5.40
N ILE A 189 -5.39 8.07 -6.59
CA ILE A 189 -4.29 7.38 -7.24
C ILE A 189 -3.35 8.42 -7.82
N THR A 190 -2.06 8.32 -7.53
CA THR A 190 -1.03 9.13 -8.22
C THR A 190 -0.24 8.23 -9.14
N CYS A 191 -0.18 8.54 -10.42
CA CYS A 191 0.60 7.78 -11.38
C CYS A 191 1.71 8.63 -11.98
N THR A 192 2.93 8.10 -12.00
CA THR A 192 4.04 8.79 -12.66
C THR A 192 3.80 8.87 -14.16
N ASN A 193 4.15 10.02 -14.76
CA ASN A 193 4.09 10.25 -16.21
C ASN A 193 5.42 9.94 -16.90
N ARG A 194 6.42 9.51 -16.11
CA ARG A 194 7.76 9.26 -16.60
C ARG A 194 7.76 8.23 -17.73
N ASN A 195 8.21 8.67 -18.89
CA ASN A 195 8.30 7.83 -20.08
C ASN A 195 9.71 7.24 -20.18
N LEU A 196 10.00 6.26 -19.31
CA LEU A 196 11.22 5.46 -19.45
C LEU A 196 10.98 4.33 -20.46
N PRO A 197 12.03 3.88 -21.19
CA PRO A 197 11.96 2.67 -22.01
C PRO A 197 11.46 1.43 -21.24
N ASN A 198 11.55 1.48 -19.90
CA ASN A 198 11.10 0.45 -18.98
C ASN A 198 9.80 0.92 -18.33
N LEU A 199 8.67 0.38 -18.82
CA LEU A 199 7.32 0.66 -18.31
C LEU A 199 7.11 0.34 -16.81
N LYS A 200 8.09 -0.30 -16.16
CA LYS A 200 8.08 -0.60 -14.72
C LYS A 200 8.18 0.63 -13.81
N PHE A 201 8.77 1.73 -14.25
CA PHE A 201 8.83 2.96 -13.43
C PHE A 201 7.61 3.87 -13.62
N THR A 202 6.76 3.55 -14.60
CA THR A 202 5.44 4.15 -14.76
C THR A 202 4.50 3.39 -13.83
N VAL A 203 4.47 3.80 -12.57
CA VAL A 203 3.69 3.17 -11.50
C VAL A 203 2.58 4.09 -11.07
N CYS A 204 1.56 3.48 -10.48
CA CYS A 204 0.49 4.15 -9.76
C CYS A 204 0.58 3.75 -8.29
N ASP A 205 0.47 4.72 -7.40
CA ASP A 205 0.23 4.54 -5.98
C ASP A 205 -1.23 4.86 -5.71
N GLN A 206 -2.01 3.85 -5.38
CA GLN A 206 -3.42 3.96 -5.01
C GLN A 206 -3.57 3.91 -3.50
N TYR A 207 -4.36 4.83 -2.96
CA TYR A 207 -4.62 4.95 -1.53
C TYR A 207 -6.10 4.75 -1.25
N ILE A 208 -6.39 3.90 -0.27
CA ILE A 208 -7.74 3.61 0.22
C ILE A 208 -7.77 3.55 1.74
N ASP A 209 -8.98 3.67 2.29
CA ASP A 209 -9.27 3.52 3.71
C ASP A 209 -10.21 2.32 3.91
N LEU A 210 -9.93 1.48 4.92
CA LEU A 210 -10.81 0.38 5.31
C LEU A 210 -11.76 0.75 6.46
N ALA A 211 -11.75 2.00 6.94
CA ALA A 211 -12.71 2.46 7.93
C ALA A 211 -14.17 2.40 7.41
N PRO A 212 -15.15 2.13 8.28
CA PRO A 212 -15.04 1.93 9.73
C PRO A 212 -14.73 0.47 10.14
N GLU A 213 -14.75 -0.49 9.21
CA GLU A 213 -14.54 -1.90 9.49
C GLU A 213 -13.16 -2.21 10.10
N MET A 214 -12.13 -1.50 9.64
CA MET A 214 -10.75 -1.64 10.08
C MET A 214 -10.03 -0.31 9.87
N HIS A 215 -9.65 0.40 10.94
CA HIS A 215 -8.99 1.71 10.85
C HIS A 215 -7.55 1.56 10.33
N THR A 216 -7.41 1.45 9.02
CA THR A 216 -6.17 1.10 8.33
C THR A 216 -6.17 1.71 6.94
N GLU A 217 -5.12 2.47 6.66
CA GLU A 217 -4.78 2.92 5.31
C GLU A 217 -4.11 1.78 4.55
N ILE A 218 -4.48 1.63 3.28
CA ILE A 218 -3.77 0.75 2.35
C ILE A 218 -3.21 1.58 1.20
N GLN A 219 -1.89 1.48 1.00
CA GLN A 219 -1.20 1.91 -0.21
C GLN A 219 -1.02 0.69 -1.13
N ILE A 220 -1.46 0.80 -2.38
CA ILE A 220 -1.37 -0.25 -3.39
C ILE A 220 -0.57 0.30 -4.56
N GLN A 221 0.64 -0.22 -4.76
CA GLN A 221 1.53 0.18 -5.84
C GLN A 221 1.53 -0.85 -6.97
N TYR A 222 1.19 -0.42 -8.19
CA TYR A 222 1.17 -1.27 -9.38
C TYR A 222 1.64 -0.52 -10.63
N SER A 223 1.97 -1.25 -11.70
CA SER A 223 2.27 -0.62 -12.99
C SER A 223 1.05 0.14 -13.51
N ARG A 224 1.24 1.36 -14.03
CA ARG A 224 0.17 2.17 -14.62
C ARG A 224 -0.63 1.44 -15.71
N TYR A 225 -0.05 0.43 -16.35
CA TYR A 225 -0.76 -0.48 -17.25
C TYR A 225 -2.03 -1.07 -16.62
N TRP A 226 -2.02 -1.33 -15.31
CA TRP A 226 -3.14 -1.90 -14.56
C TRP A 226 -4.16 -0.87 -14.06
N LEU A 227 -3.96 0.43 -14.32
CA LEU A 227 -4.91 1.48 -13.93
C LEU A 227 -6.36 1.21 -14.39
N PRO A 228 -6.65 0.67 -15.59
CA PRO A 228 -8.02 0.32 -15.97
C PRO A 228 -8.71 -0.68 -15.04
N HIS A 229 -7.93 -1.46 -14.27
CA HIS A 229 -8.39 -2.49 -13.33
C HIS A 229 -8.34 -2.04 -11.86
N TRP A 230 -8.13 -0.74 -11.58
CA TRP A 230 -7.96 -0.20 -10.22
C TRP A 230 -9.06 -0.63 -9.24
N ARG A 231 -10.34 -0.67 -9.69
CA ARG A 231 -11.48 -1.12 -8.85
C ARG A 231 -11.38 -2.59 -8.46
N GLU A 232 -10.91 -3.43 -9.38
CA GLU A 232 -10.76 -4.88 -9.14
C GLU A 232 -9.58 -5.15 -8.21
N ILE A 233 -8.46 -4.45 -8.42
CA ILE A 233 -7.29 -4.50 -7.54
C ILE A 233 -7.68 -4.07 -6.13
N GLN A 234 -8.34 -2.92 -5.98
CA GLN A 234 -8.83 -2.40 -4.70
C GLN A 234 -9.68 -3.42 -3.95
N ARG A 235 -10.69 -3.98 -4.62
CA ARG A 235 -11.58 -4.97 -4.03
C ARG A 235 -10.80 -6.22 -3.60
N SER A 236 -9.96 -6.75 -4.48
CA SER A 236 -9.23 -8.01 -4.22
C SER A 236 -8.23 -7.86 -3.07
N VAL A 237 -7.55 -6.71 -2.98
CA VAL A 237 -6.63 -6.40 -1.88
C VAL A 237 -7.41 -6.17 -0.58
N SER A 238 -8.52 -5.43 -0.63
CA SER A 238 -9.38 -5.20 0.55
C SER A 238 -9.93 -6.51 1.10
N ASP A 239 -10.45 -7.38 0.23
CA ASP A 239 -10.98 -8.70 0.61
C ASP A 239 -9.89 -9.59 1.23
N LEU A 240 -8.68 -9.58 0.66
CA LEU A 240 -7.53 -10.31 1.20
C LEU A 240 -7.18 -9.84 2.62
N VAL A 241 -7.09 -8.52 2.83
CA VAL A 241 -6.73 -7.93 4.14
C VAL A 241 -7.82 -8.19 5.18
N LEU A 242 -9.09 -7.99 4.82
CA LEU A 242 -10.22 -8.30 5.69
C LEU A 242 -10.29 -9.80 6.04
N GLY A 243 -9.84 -10.66 5.12
CA GLY A 243 -9.71 -12.10 5.33
C GLY A 243 -8.70 -12.52 6.41
N PHE A 244 -7.83 -11.62 6.87
CA PHE A 244 -6.92 -11.91 7.99
C PHE A 244 -7.61 -11.87 9.36
N LYS A 245 -8.82 -11.32 9.44
CA LYS A 245 -9.61 -11.25 10.67
C LYS A 245 -9.80 -12.64 11.28
N VAL A 246 -9.67 -12.72 12.60
CA VAL A 246 -10.03 -13.92 13.37
C VAL A 246 -11.22 -13.66 14.27
N ASP A 247 -11.99 -14.71 14.55
CA ASP A 247 -13.08 -14.62 15.51
C ASP A 247 -12.52 -14.38 16.92
N PRO A 248 -13.03 -13.38 17.67
CA PRO A 248 -12.60 -13.11 19.04
C PRO A 248 -12.69 -14.34 19.97
N LEU A 249 -13.63 -15.25 19.70
CA LEU A 249 -13.82 -16.49 20.46
C LEU A 249 -12.69 -17.52 20.22
N SER A 250 -11.95 -17.41 19.11
CA SER A 250 -10.78 -18.23 18.82
C SER A 250 -9.47 -17.67 19.42
N THR A 251 -9.53 -16.47 20.01
CA THR A 251 -8.36 -15.77 20.59
C THR A 251 -8.15 -16.05 22.09
N ALA A 252 -9.04 -16.82 22.73
CA ALA A 252 -8.85 -17.24 24.11
C ALA A 252 -7.60 -18.14 24.24
N PRO A 253 -6.73 -17.91 25.25
CA PRO A 253 -5.65 -18.85 25.52
C PRO A 253 -6.26 -20.22 25.78
N VAL A 254 -5.71 -21.27 25.17
CA VAL A 254 -6.01 -22.65 25.54
C VAL A 254 -5.68 -22.77 27.02
N SER A 255 -6.70 -22.69 27.87
CA SER A 255 -6.56 -22.82 29.31
C SER A 255 -5.89 -24.15 29.62
N ALA A 256 -4.90 -24.10 30.51
CA ALA A 256 -4.23 -25.27 31.05
C ALA A 256 -5.24 -26.14 31.81
N ALA A 257 -5.93 -27.02 31.09
CA ALA A 257 -6.77 -28.05 31.66
C ALA A 257 -6.20 -29.42 31.27
N SER A 258 -5.24 -29.89 32.06
CA SER A 258 -4.96 -31.31 32.23
C SER A 258 -4.48 -31.55 33.66
N GLN A 259 -5.49 -31.66 34.53
CA GLN A 259 -5.62 -32.70 35.55
C GLN A 259 -4.49 -32.85 36.59
N LEU A 260 -4.66 -32.12 37.69
CA LEU A 260 -4.60 -32.75 39.01
C LEU A 260 -5.94 -33.49 39.23
N VAL A 261 -5.91 -34.82 39.40
CA VAL A 261 -6.58 -35.59 40.48
C VAL A 261 -6.09 -37.05 40.40
N ALA A 262 -5.20 -37.37 41.35
CA ALA A 262 -5.03 -38.54 42.24
C ALA A 262 -5.82 -39.86 42.01
N PRO A 263 -5.42 -41.01 42.62
CA PRO A 263 -5.10 -41.15 44.05
C PRO A 263 -3.62 -41.34 44.38
#